data_AF-A0A1F2UP54-F1
#
_entry.id   AF-A0A1F2UP54-F1
#
_cell.length_a   1.000
_cell.length_b   1.000
_cell.length_c   1.000
_cell.angle_alpha   90.00
_cell.angle_beta   90.00
_cell.angle_gamma   90.00
#
_symmetry.space_group_name_H-M   'P 1'
#
loop_
_entity.id
_entity.type
_entity.pdbx_description
1 polymer ?
#
loop_
_entity_poly.entity_id
_entity_poly.type
_entity_poly.pdbx_seq_one_letter_code
_entity_poly.pdbx_strand_id
1 'polypeptide(L)'
;MLLPLQFNDGRDVPAEWLAEAVLEIVDHFGAASYETQKLEGHWRLGGVLYRDNLVRLVVDTPDSAKSRRWMRQFKSRWKTRLEQLELWMVSYHIEVE
;
A
#
# COMPACT_ATOMS: atom_id res chain seq x y z
N MET A 1 -3.98 -1.59 -1.93
CA MET A 1 -2.61 -1.81 -1.41
C MET A 1 -2.68 -1.89 0.10
N LEU A 2 -1.77 -2.62 0.73
CA LEU A 2 -1.56 -2.61 2.17
C LEU A 2 -0.38 -1.70 2.50
N LEU A 3 -0.61 -0.67 3.30
CA LEU A 3 0.45 0.20 3.82
C LEU A 3 0.81 -0.28 5.23
N PRO A 4 2.10 -0.45 5.55
CA PRO A 4 2.53 -0.85 6.87
C PRO A 4 2.52 0.32 7.83
N LEU A 5 2.09 0.06 9.06
CA LEU A 5 2.16 0.98 10.18
C LEU A 5 3.52 0.90 10.90
N GLN A 6 4.36 -0.09 10.55
CA GLN A 6 5.65 -0.34 11.17
C GLN A 6 6.70 -0.68 10.11
N PHE A 7 7.94 -0.26 10.34
CA PHE A 7 9.11 -0.74 9.61
C PHE A 7 9.34 -2.23 9.89
N ASN A 8 10.10 -2.96 9.05
CA ASN A 8 10.37 -4.39 9.31
C ASN A 8 11.14 -4.65 10.62
N ASP A 9 11.76 -3.62 11.20
CA ASP A 9 12.44 -3.68 12.50
C ASP A 9 11.50 -3.40 13.70
N GLY A 10 10.22 -3.13 13.43
CA GLY A 10 9.18 -2.91 14.44
C GLY A 10 9.01 -1.45 14.88
N ARG A 11 9.83 -0.50 14.41
CA ARG A 11 9.58 0.93 14.65
C ARG A 11 8.30 1.38 13.95
N ASP A 12 7.57 2.31 14.55
CA ASP A 12 6.37 2.86 13.92
C ASP A 12 6.72 3.75 12.71
N VAL A 13 5.92 3.65 11.65
CA VAL A 13 6.00 4.56 10.50
C VAL A 13 5.41 5.92 10.91
N PRO A 14 6.10 7.04 10.64
CA PRO A 14 5.55 8.36 10.94
C PRO A 14 4.22 8.62 10.24
N ALA A 15 3.26 9.20 10.96
CA ALA A 15 1.91 9.42 10.44
C ALA A 15 1.90 10.34 9.21
N GLU A 16 2.83 11.29 9.14
CA GLU A 16 3.04 12.17 8.00
C GLU A 16 3.42 11.40 6.73
N TRP A 17 4.17 10.31 6.84
CA TRP A 17 4.54 9.49 5.67
C TRP A 17 3.35 8.70 5.15
N LEU A 18 2.49 8.21 6.04
CA LEU A 18 1.23 7.57 5.64
C LEU A 18 0.32 8.59 4.95
N ALA A 19 0.21 9.80 5.50
CA ALA A 19 -0.57 10.87 4.91
C ALA A 19 -0.04 11.26 3.52
N GLU A 20 1.27 11.39 3.35
CA GLU A 20 1.91 11.66 2.06
C GLU A 20 1.62 10.56 1.03
N ALA A 21 1.66 9.28 1.43
CA ALA A 21 1.35 8.17 0.53
C ALA A 21 -0.11 8.21 0.04
N VAL A 22 -1.03 8.58 0.93
CA VAL A 22 -2.45 8.78 0.60
C VAL A 22 -2.62 9.98 -0.33
N LEU A 23 -2.02 11.13 0.00
CA LEU A 23 -2.12 12.35 -0.78
C LEU A 23 -1.55 12.18 -2.20
N GLU A 24 -0.43 11.47 -2.37
CA GLU A 24 0.13 11.20 -3.70
C GLU A 24 -0.83 10.40 -4.60
N ILE A 25 -1.64 9.51 -4.02
CA ILE A 25 -2.67 8.77 -4.76
C ILE A 25 -3.86 9.68 -5.06
N VAL A 26 -4.30 10.49 -4.10
CA VAL A 26 -5.39 11.46 -4.29
C VAL A 26 -5.02 12.48 -5.37
N ASP A 27 -3.79 12.99 -5.37
CA ASP A 27 -3.30 13.94 -6.37
C ASP A 27 -3.29 13.34 -7.78
N HIS A 28 -3.03 12.04 -7.90
CA HIS A 28 -2.98 11.36 -9.20
C HIS A 28 -4.36 10.93 -9.72
N PHE A 29 -5.20 10.35 -8.86
CA PHE A 29 -6.47 9.73 -9.24
C PHE A 29 -7.71 10.55 -8.87
N GLY A 30 -7.54 11.62 -8.10
CA GLY A 30 -8.62 12.47 -7.60
C GLY A 30 -9.31 11.95 -6.34
N ALA A 31 -9.11 10.67 -5.97
CA ALA A 31 -9.70 10.07 -4.78
C ALA A 31 -8.95 8.81 -4.34
N ALA A 32 -9.09 8.47 -3.05
CA ALA A 32 -8.72 7.18 -2.47
C ALA A 32 -9.55 6.90 -1.22
N SER A 33 -9.79 5.63 -0.91
CA SER A 33 -10.38 5.20 0.36
C SER A 33 -9.28 4.64 1.26
N TYR A 34 -9.18 5.20 2.47
CA TYR A 34 -8.25 4.75 3.50
C TYR A 34 -9.01 4.07 4.63
N GLU A 35 -8.81 2.77 4.77
CA GLU A 35 -9.46 1.97 5.81
C GLU A 35 -8.59 1.94 7.06
N THR A 36 -9.11 2.54 8.13
CA THR A 36 -8.40 2.68 9.42
C THR A 36 -8.39 1.41 10.26
N GLN A 37 -9.11 0.36 9.84
CA GLN A 37 -9.06 -0.93 10.50
C GLN A 37 -7.65 -1.50 10.37
N LYS A 38 -7.03 -1.80 11.52
CA LYS A 38 -5.75 -2.50 11.55
C LYS A 38 -5.93 -3.92 11.02
N LEU A 39 -5.14 -4.26 10.01
CA LEU A 39 -5.05 -5.60 9.44
C LEU A 39 -3.75 -6.24 9.92
N GLU A 40 -3.83 -7.46 10.44
CA GLU A 40 -2.66 -8.21 10.86
C GLU A 40 -2.15 -9.06 9.69
N GLY A 41 -0.95 -8.75 9.20
CA GLY A 41 -0.28 -9.50 8.14
C GLY A 41 0.62 -10.59 8.71
N HIS A 42 0.60 -11.77 8.11
CA HIS A 42 1.52 -12.87 8.44
C HIS A 42 2.08 -13.46 7.15
N TRP A 43 3.39 -13.43 7.00
CA TRP A 43 4.04 -13.96 5.79
C TRP A 43 5.45 -14.45 6.08
N ARG A 44 6.00 -15.26 5.17
CA ARG A 44 7.33 -15.84 5.33
C ARG A 44 8.24 -15.45 4.18
N LEU A 45 9.51 -15.19 4.51
CA LEU A 45 10.59 -15.01 3.53
C LEU A 45 11.85 -15.67 4.08
N GLY A 46 12.46 -16.56 3.30
CA GLY A 46 13.67 -17.27 3.74
C GLY A 46 13.50 -18.08 5.03
N GLY A 47 12.28 -18.55 5.32
CA GLY A 47 11.97 -19.29 6.55
C GLY A 47 11.63 -18.42 7.78
N VAL A 48 11.91 -17.12 7.73
CA VAL A 48 11.57 -16.16 8.80
C VAL A 48 10.09 -15.79 8.68
N LEU A 49 9.36 -15.80 9.80
CA LEU A 49 7.99 -15.32 9.90
C LEU A 49 7.99 -13.82 10.22
N TYR A 50 7.34 -13.05 9.37
CA TYR A 50 7.08 -11.63 9.54
C TYR A 50 5.64 -11.40 9.99
N ARG A 51 5.45 -10.40 10.84
CA ARG A 51 4.15 -9.96 11.34
C ARG A 51 4.05 -8.46 11.15
N ASP A 52 2.98 -8.03 10.49
CA ASP A 52 2.78 -6.63 10.16
C ASP A 52 1.47 -6.11 10.76
N ASN A 53 1.48 -4.84 11.17
CA ASN A 53 0.27 -4.06 11.36
C ASN A 53 0.08 -3.19 10.11
N LEU A 54 -1.06 -3.35 9.44
CA LEU A 54 -1.31 -2.76 8.13
C LEU A 54 -2.61 -1.95 8.13
N VAL A 55 -2.73 -1.06 7.16
CA VAL A 55 -3.98 -0.39 6.76
C VAL A 55 -4.21 -0.62 5.27
N ARG A 56 -5.47 -0.61 4.84
CA ARG A 56 -5.82 -0.81 3.43
C ARG A 56 -6.11 0.52 2.75
N LEU A 57 -5.41 0.75 1.64
CA LEU A 57 -5.68 1.84 0.72
C LEU A 57 -6.30 1.28 -0.55
N VAL A 58 -7.46 1.78 -0.94
CA VAL A 58 -8.21 1.39 -2.13
C VAL A 58 -8.33 2.59 -3.06
N VAL A 59 -8.15 2.36 -4.35
CA VAL A 59 -8.36 3.36 -5.40
C VAL A 59 -9.17 2.71 -6.50
N ASP A 60 -10.31 3.31 -6.80
CA ASP A 60 -11.15 2.94 -7.93
C ASP A 60 -10.79 3.83 -9.12
N THR A 61 -10.42 3.21 -10.23
CA THR A 61 -9.95 3.92 -11.42
C THR A 61 -10.32 3.13 -12.67
N PRO A 62 -10.59 3.79 -13.81
CA PRO A 62 -10.81 3.10 -15.07
C PRO A 62 -9.67 2.13 -15.38
N ASP A 63 -10.01 0.98 -15.98
CA ASP A 63 -9.00 -0.02 -16.32
C ASP A 63 -8.06 0.51 -17.41
N SER A 64 -6.87 0.94 -17.01
CA SER A 64 -5.90 1.50 -17.93
C SER A 64 -4.48 1.00 -17.64
N ALA A 65 -3.72 0.77 -18.72
CA ALA A 65 -2.31 0.43 -18.60
C ALA A 65 -1.50 1.56 -17.93
N LYS A 66 -1.96 2.81 -18.03
CA LYS A 66 -1.36 3.97 -17.35
C LYS A 66 -1.51 3.87 -15.84
N SER A 67 -2.74 3.62 -15.34
CA SER A 67 -3.03 3.44 -13.91
C SER A 67 -2.22 2.28 -13.33
N ARG A 68 -2.20 1.13 -14.01
CA ARG A 68 -1.41 -0.04 -13.58
C ARG A 68 0.10 0.26 -13.50
N ARG A 69 0.66 0.96 -14.51
CA ARG A 69 2.08 1.36 -14.47
C ARG A 69 2.37 2.31 -13.33
N TRP A 70 1.52 3.31 -13.12
CA TRP A 70 1.70 4.29 -12.06
C TRP A 70 1.66 3.61 -10.68
N MET A 71 0.68 2.75 -10.42
CA MET A 71 0.58 2.00 -9.15
C MET A 71 1.79 1.11 -8.87
N ARG A 72 2.39 0.49 -9.90
CA ARG A 72 3.65 -0.28 -9.74
C ARG A 72 4.82 0.62 -9.35
N GLN A 73 4.93 1.80 -9.96
CA GLN A 73 5.99 2.76 -9.63
C GLN A 73 5.79 3.34 -8.22
N PHE A 74 4.55 3.68 -7.86
CA PHE A 74 4.17 4.09 -6.52
C PHE A 74 4.58 3.05 -5.48
N LYS A 75 4.19 1.78 -5.70
CA LYS A 75 4.63 0.64 -4.87
C LYS A 75 6.15 0.59 -4.71
N SER A 76 6.90 0.72 -5.81
CA SER A 76 8.37 0.65 -5.78
C SER A 76 9.01 1.78 -4.97
N ARG A 77 8.51 3.02 -5.13
CA ARG A 77 9.00 4.19 -4.38
C ARG A 77 8.73 4.02 -2.89
N TRP A 78 7.50 3.69 -2.53
CA TRP A 78 7.09 3.55 -1.13
C TRP A 78 7.69 2.33 -0.45
N LYS A 79 7.89 1.22 -1.16
CA LYS A 79 8.63 0.07 -0.63
C LYS A 79 10.04 0.48 -0.19
N THR A 80 10.73 1.27 -1.02
CA THR A 80 12.07 1.77 -0.71
C THR A 80 12.04 2.78 0.43
N ARG A 81 11.12 3.76 0.37
CA ARG A 81 10.99 4.83 1.38
C ARG A 81 10.62 4.29 2.77
N LEU A 82 9.77 3.28 2.83
CA LEU A 82 9.34 2.63 4.07
C LEU A 82 10.29 1.50 4.51
N GLU A 83 11.43 1.34 3.82
CA GLU A 83 12.43 0.31 4.10
C GLU A 83 11.82 -1.11 4.20
N GLN A 84 10.80 -1.40 3.38
CA GLN A 84 10.02 -2.64 3.44
C GLN A 84 10.64 -3.74 2.59
N LEU A 85 10.61 -4.97 3.11
CA LEU A 85 11.03 -6.14 2.33
C LEU A 85 10.06 -6.39 1.19
N GLU A 86 8.77 -6.08 1.39
CA GLU A 86 7.73 -6.13 0.37
C GLU A 86 6.55 -5.20 0.73
N LEU A 87 5.81 -4.72 -0.29
CA LEU A 87 4.53 -4.06 -0.12
C LEU A 87 3.44 -4.80 -0.90
N TRP A 88 2.47 -5.37 -0.19
CA TRP A 88 1.42 -6.14 -0.83
C TRP A 88 0.42 -5.24 -1.56
N MET A 89 0.20 -5.53 -2.84
CA MET A 89 -0.73 -4.82 -3.71
C MET A 89 -1.36 -5.80 -4.68
N VAL A 90 -2.68 -5.69 -4.83
CA VAL A 90 -3.47 -6.41 -5.82
C VAL A 90 -4.29 -5.42 -6.62
N SER A 91 -4.66 -5.80 -7.84
CA SER A 91 -5.60 -5.09 -8.70
C SER A 91 -6.48 -6.13 -9.38
N TYR A 92 -7.78 -5.89 -9.44
CA TYR A 92 -8.75 -6.72 -10.13
C TYR A 92 -9.73 -5.83 -10.88
N HIS A 93 -10.32 -6.35 -11.96
CA HIS A 93 -11.39 -5.67 -12.67
C HIS A 93 -12.68 -5.83 -11.86
N ILE A 94 -13.45 -4.75 -11.71
CA ILE A 94 -14.79 -4.79 -11.13
C ILE A 94 -15.75 -4.52 -12.28
N GLU A 95 -16.59 -5.51 -12.59
CA GLU A 95 -17.71 -5.33 -13.52
C GLU A 95 -18.90 -4.80 -12.72
N VAL A 96 -19.52 -3.75 -13.24
CA VAL A 96 -20.77 -3.19 -12.70
C VAL A 96 -21.84 -3.53 -13.72
N GLU A 97 -22.84 -4.32 -13.30
CA GLU A 97 -24.02 -4.67 -14.10
C GLU A 97 -25.00 -3.50 -14.26
#